data_AF-A0A6B9YDC2-F1
#
_entry.id   AF-A0A6B9YDC2-F1
#
_cell.length_a   1.000
_cell.length_b   1.000
_cell.length_c   1.000
_cell.angle_alpha   90.00
_cell.angle_beta   90.00
_cell.angle_gamma   90.00
#
_symmetry.space_group_name_H-M   'P 1'
#
loop_
_entity.id
_entity.type
_entity.pdbx_description
1 polymer ?
#
loop_
_entity_poly.entity_id
_entity_poly.type
_entity_poly.pdbx_seq_one_letter_code
_entity_poly.pdbx_strand_id
1 'polypeptide(L)'
;MAKVRQDAWSHEDDLLLAETVLRHIREGSTQLNAFEEVGDQLNRTAAACGFRWNAEVRRRYEKAIEIAKRQRKERKRAIAQQQKLQQQTQSPSVPSYQPSAEDVPAQQDLQAQNSETTTQPEPIEQKQQVPSFANHQSVPSIDDIIVSLQEFKSNFEHNYQKHSNIEQLQQENETLRAENEDLEKRLKQVEKEYESMQEDYQVLMSIMDKARKMVVFDDDAEPSQAFRMDKNGNLEQVAR
;
A
#
# COMPACT_ATOMS: atom_id res chain seq x y z
N MET A 1 -17.92 31.58 27.58
CA MET A 1 -17.41 30.22 27.30
C MET A 1 -16.19 30.35 26.40
N ALA A 2 -15.02 29.94 26.86
CA ALA A 2 -13.79 30.00 26.06
C ALA A 2 -13.87 28.92 24.96
N LYS A 3 -13.64 29.33 23.70
CA LYS A 3 -13.61 28.43 22.54
C LYS A 3 -12.37 27.54 22.67
N VAL A 4 -12.57 26.30 23.13
CA VAL A 4 -11.51 25.29 23.25
C VAL A 4 -10.89 25.07 21.87
N ARG A 5 -9.57 25.25 21.76
CA ARG A 5 -8.82 25.02 20.52
C ARG A 5 -8.66 23.52 20.30
N GLN A 6 -9.12 23.03 19.15
CA GLN A 6 -8.91 21.66 18.67
C GLN A 6 -7.54 21.55 17.95
N ASP A 7 -6.47 22.01 18.61
CA ASP A 7 -5.14 22.14 17.99
C ASP A 7 -4.38 20.81 17.91
N ALA A 8 -4.86 19.75 18.54
CA ALA A 8 -4.21 18.45 18.48
C ALA A 8 -4.49 17.78 17.13
N TRP A 9 -3.42 17.33 16.45
CA TRP A 9 -3.51 16.42 15.31
C TRP A 9 -3.59 15.00 15.82
N SER A 10 -4.55 14.22 15.33
CA SER A 10 -4.66 12.80 15.65
C SER A 10 -3.77 11.94 14.75
N HIS A 11 -3.53 10.68 15.12
CA HIS A 11 -2.85 9.75 14.24
C HIS A 11 -3.67 9.44 12.98
N GLU A 12 -5.00 9.42 13.10
CA GLU A 12 -5.92 9.24 11.98
C GLU A 12 -5.85 10.42 11.00
N ASP A 13 -5.75 11.65 11.51
CA ASP A 13 -5.54 12.85 10.70
C ASP A 13 -4.25 12.75 9.88
N ASP A 14 -3.16 12.26 10.51
CA ASP A 14 -1.87 12.06 9.85
C ASP A 14 -1.92 10.94 8.80
N LEU A 15 -2.66 9.86 9.07
CA LEU A 15 -2.88 8.75 8.13
C LEU A 15 -3.64 9.24 6.89
N LEU A 16 -4.74 9.96 7.09
CA LEU A 16 -5.54 10.53 6.00
C LEU A 16 -4.72 11.51 5.14
N LEU A 17 -3.94 12.38 5.80
CA LEU A 17 -3.03 13.30 5.12
C LEU A 17 -1.99 12.55 4.29
N ALA A 18 -1.39 11.49 4.85
CA ALA A 18 -0.39 10.70 4.15
C ALA A 18 -0.96 9.94 2.96
N GLU A 19 -2.09 9.26 3.12
CA GLU A 19 -2.75 8.51 2.05
C GLU A 19 -3.09 9.43 0.87
N THR A 20 -3.72 10.57 1.15
CA THR A 20 -4.16 11.51 0.12
C THR A 20 -2.97 12.11 -0.63
N VAL A 21 -1.91 12.52 0.08
CA VAL A 21 -0.70 13.06 -0.57
C VAL A 21 -0.01 12.00 -1.42
N LEU A 22 0.11 10.76 -0.93
CA LEU A 22 0.69 9.66 -1.70
C LEU A 22 -0.15 9.33 -2.96
N ARG A 23 -1.48 9.37 -2.85
CA ARG A 23 -2.39 9.21 -3.99
C ARG A 23 -2.15 10.28 -5.05
N HIS A 24 -2.10 11.56 -4.67
CA HIS A 24 -1.80 12.66 -5.58
C HIS A 24 -0.43 12.53 -6.24
N ILE A 25 0.59 12.03 -5.52
CA ILE A 25 1.92 11.77 -6.09
C ILE A 25 1.84 10.68 -7.17
N ARG A 26 1.13 9.57 -6.93
CA ARG A 26 0.97 8.46 -7.89
C ARG A 26 0.21 8.90 -9.15
N GLU A 27 -0.85 9.67 -8.97
CA GLU A 27 -1.71 10.17 -10.06
C GLU A 27 -1.04 11.32 -10.82
N GLY A 28 -0.05 11.97 -10.22
CA GLY A 28 0.72 13.05 -10.81
C GLY A 28 0.11 14.44 -10.62
N SER A 29 -0.84 14.57 -9.70
CA SER A 29 -1.38 15.83 -9.21
C SER A 29 -0.35 16.57 -8.33
N THR A 30 -0.73 17.76 -7.83
CA THR A 30 0.12 18.59 -6.96
C THR A 30 -0.15 18.31 -5.49
N GLN A 31 0.84 18.61 -4.63
CA GLN A 31 0.66 18.55 -3.18
C GLN A 31 -0.34 19.60 -2.67
N LEU A 32 -0.43 20.75 -3.33
CA LEU A 32 -1.40 21.79 -2.97
C LEU A 32 -2.83 21.27 -3.10
N ASN A 33 -3.15 20.58 -4.20
CA ASN A 33 -4.46 19.96 -4.37
C ASN A 33 -4.73 18.90 -3.31
N ALA A 34 -3.71 18.13 -2.91
CA ALA A 34 -3.84 17.14 -1.84
C ALA A 34 -4.13 17.81 -0.47
N PHE A 35 -3.46 18.94 -0.18
CA PHE A 35 -3.65 19.66 1.08
C PHE A 35 -5.00 20.38 1.15
N GLU A 36 -5.51 20.86 0.02
CA GLU A 36 -6.86 21.41 -0.09
C GLU A 36 -7.91 20.32 0.18
N GLU A 37 -7.80 19.17 -0.47
CA GLU A 37 -8.71 18.05 -0.28
C GLU A 37 -8.74 17.54 1.18
N VAL A 38 -7.57 17.37 1.80
CA VAL A 38 -7.48 16.95 3.21
C VAL A 38 -7.95 18.06 4.15
N GLY A 39 -7.69 19.31 3.80
CA GLY A 39 -8.15 20.47 4.57
C GLY A 39 -9.67 20.49 4.70
N ASP A 40 -10.37 20.29 3.58
CA ASP A 40 -11.83 20.22 3.55
C ASP A 40 -12.38 19.05 4.40
N GLN A 41 -11.73 17.88 4.33
CA GLN A 41 -12.15 16.71 5.11
C GLN A 41 -11.92 16.88 6.63
N LEU A 42 -10.79 17.44 7.03
CA LEU A 42 -10.44 17.65 8.45
C LEU A 42 -10.96 18.99 9.01
N ASN A 43 -11.70 19.77 8.22
CA ASN A 43 -12.11 21.14 8.55
C ASN A 43 -10.93 22.03 8.99
N ARG A 44 -9.80 21.92 8.29
CA ARG A 44 -8.55 22.69 8.51
C ARG A 44 -8.14 23.41 7.23
N THR A 45 -7.24 24.38 7.34
CA THR A 45 -6.72 25.07 6.15
C THR A 45 -5.66 24.22 5.44
N ALA A 46 -5.60 24.31 4.10
CA ALA A 46 -4.55 23.65 3.31
C ALA A 46 -3.13 24.00 3.79
N ALA A 47 -2.93 25.23 4.28
CA ALA A 47 -1.67 25.65 4.88
C ALA A 47 -1.34 24.85 6.16
N ALA A 48 -2.32 24.61 7.04
CA ALA A 48 -2.12 23.81 8.25
C ALA A 48 -1.75 22.36 7.91
N CYS A 49 -2.42 21.75 6.92
CA CYS A 49 -2.07 20.43 6.40
C CYS A 49 -0.64 20.40 5.84
N GLY A 50 -0.23 21.44 5.11
CA GLY A 50 1.12 21.59 4.60
C GLY A 50 2.19 21.71 5.70
N PHE A 51 1.91 22.46 6.77
CA PHE A 51 2.82 22.54 7.93
C PHE A 51 2.94 21.20 8.64
N ARG A 52 1.83 20.51 8.90
CA ARG A 52 1.84 19.19 9.53
C ARG A 52 2.61 18.17 8.70
N TRP A 53 2.38 18.18 7.39
CA TRP A 53 3.09 17.33 6.44
C TRP A 53 4.60 17.52 6.52
N ASN A 54 5.07 18.77 6.42
CA ASN A 54 6.50 19.07 6.39
C ASN A 54 7.20 18.88 7.75
N ALA A 55 6.49 19.10 8.85
CA ALA A 55 7.06 18.97 10.19
C ALA A 55 7.30 17.51 10.58
N GLU A 56 6.27 16.66 10.42
CA GLU A 56 6.24 15.33 11.05
C GLU A 56 5.96 14.21 10.04
N VAL A 57 4.87 14.32 9.29
CA VAL A 57 4.33 13.20 8.50
C VAL A 57 5.29 12.81 7.37
N ARG A 58 5.86 13.76 6.63
CA ARG A 58 6.75 13.50 5.49
C ARG A 58 7.93 12.60 5.84
N ARG A 59 8.53 12.77 7.02
CA ARG A 59 9.68 11.97 7.46
C ARG A 59 9.30 10.51 7.69
N ARG A 60 8.12 10.27 8.26
CA ARG A 60 7.61 8.92 8.54
C ARG A 60 7.29 8.14 7.25
N TYR A 61 6.93 8.84 6.18
CA TYR A 61 6.49 8.24 4.91
C TYR A 61 7.51 8.39 3.76
N GLU A 62 8.79 8.64 4.04
CA GLU A 62 9.81 8.87 3.00
C GLU A 62 9.91 7.72 1.99
N LYS A 63 10.00 6.47 2.47
CA LYS A 63 10.00 5.27 1.62
C LYS A 63 8.75 5.17 0.74
N ALA A 64 7.58 5.47 1.31
CA ALA A 64 6.31 5.44 0.58
C ALA A 64 6.26 6.53 -0.51
N ILE A 65 6.83 7.70 -0.25
CA ILE A 65 6.94 8.80 -1.22
C ILE A 65 7.84 8.37 -2.40
N GLU A 66 8.95 7.69 -2.15
CA GLU A 66 9.82 7.16 -3.21
C GLU A 66 9.09 6.15 -4.09
N ILE A 67 8.39 5.20 -3.48
CA ILE A 67 7.59 4.20 -4.19
C ILE A 67 6.50 4.89 -5.03
N ALA A 68 5.78 5.86 -4.46
CA ALA A 68 4.75 6.61 -5.17
C ALA A 68 5.31 7.38 -6.38
N LYS A 69 6.50 7.99 -6.25
CA LYS A 69 7.20 8.66 -7.37
C LYS A 69 7.61 7.67 -8.46
N ARG A 70 8.11 6.49 -8.08
CA ARG A 70 8.46 5.42 -9.03
C ARG A 70 7.22 4.97 -9.81
N GLN A 71 6.11 4.72 -9.11
CA GLN A 71 4.84 4.33 -9.73
C GLN A 71 4.30 5.40 -10.70
N ARG A 72 4.41 6.70 -10.36
CA ARG A 72 4.04 7.78 -11.29
C ARG A 72 4.84 7.71 -12.59
N LYS A 73 6.16 7.47 -12.48
CA LYS A 73 7.06 7.38 -13.64
C LYS A 73 6.73 6.17 -14.52
N GLU A 74 6.44 5.03 -13.92
CA GLU A 74 6.03 3.80 -14.61
C GLU A 74 4.68 3.97 -15.29
N ARG A 75 3.66 4.51 -14.59
CA ARG A 75 2.35 4.83 -15.16
C ARG A 75 2.47 5.75 -16.38
N LYS A 76 3.27 6.83 -16.26
CA LYS A 76 3.51 7.76 -17.39
C LYS A 76 4.14 7.06 -18.60
N ARG A 77 5.06 6.13 -18.37
CA ARG A 77 5.69 5.33 -19.45
C ARG A 77 4.68 4.38 -20.11
N ALA A 78 3.88 3.68 -19.31
CA ALA A 78 2.85 2.76 -19.81
C ALA A 78 1.80 3.48 -20.67
N ILE A 79 1.29 4.64 -20.22
CA ILE A 79 0.34 5.45 -20.99
C ILE A 79 0.96 5.92 -22.32
N ALA A 80 2.20 6.40 -22.29
CA ALA A 80 2.90 6.84 -23.51
C ALA A 80 3.12 5.68 -24.50
N GLN A 81 3.40 4.47 -24.00
CA GLN A 81 3.55 3.28 -24.83
C GLN A 81 2.21 2.86 -25.45
N GLN A 82 1.12 2.91 -24.66
CA GLN A 82 -0.22 2.59 -25.14
C GLN A 82 -0.69 3.57 -26.24
N GLN A 83 -0.43 4.88 -26.05
CA GLN A 83 -0.74 5.89 -27.07
C GLN A 83 0.03 5.67 -28.38
N LYS A 84 1.30 5.24 -28.31
CA LYS A 84 2.09 4.91 -29.50
C LYS A 84 1.55 3.68 -30.25
N LEU A 85 1.14 2.63 -29.53
CA LEU A 85 0.54 1.45 -30.12
C LEU A 85 -0.78 1.78 -30.83
N GLN A 86 -1.63 2.61 -30.23
CA GLN A 86 -2.89 3.05 -30.85
C GLN A 86 -2.68 3.86 -32.13
N GLN A 87 -1.63 4.70 -32.18
CA GLN A 87 -1.29 5.45 -33.40
C GLN A 87 -0.70 4.56 -34.52
N GLN A 88 -0.09 3.42 -34.21
CA GLN A 88 0.38 2.46 -35.22
C GLN A 88 -0.73 1.58 -35.81
N THR A 89 -1.84 1.40 -35.10
CA THR A 89 -3.00 0.59 -35.58
C THR A 89 -3.99 1.38 -36.45
N GLN A 90 -3.85 2.71 -36.57
CA GLN A 90 -4.59 3.51 -37.54
C GLN A 90 -3.69 3.76 -38.76
N SER A 91 -3.88 2.95 -39.80
CA SER A 91 -3.24 3.14 -41.11
C SER A 91 -3.63 4.51 -41.72
N PRO A 92 -2.73 5.17 -42.46
CA PRO A 92 -3.06 6.41 -43.15
C PRO A 92 -4.04 6.11 -44.28
N SER A 93 -5.29 6.56 -44.14
CA SER A 93 -6.24 6.59 -45.24
C SER A 93 -5.72 7.55 -46.32
N VAL A 94 -5.57 7.00 -47.53
CA VAL A 94 -5.14 7.65 -48.77
C VAL A 94 -5.88 8.98 -48.99
N PRO A 95 -5.19 10.10 -49.29
CA PRO A 95 -5.87 11.32 -49.73
C PRO A 95 -6.49 11.09 -51.11
N SER A 96 -7.80 10.88 -51.15
CA SER A 96 -8.57 10.88 -52.39
C SER A 96 -8.82 12.32 -52.84
N TYR A 97 -8.31 12.65 -54.02
CA TYR A 97 -8.54 13.92 -54.70
C TYR A 97 -9.97 13.94 -55.27
N GLN A 98 -10.80 14.90 -54.86
CA GLN A 98 -12.01 15.30 -55.59
C GLN A 98 -12.13 16.83 -55.64
N PRO A 99 -12.64 17.41 -56.74
CA PRO A 99 -12.54 18.83 -57.03
C PRO A 99 -13.62 19.67 -56.33
N SER A 100 -13.26 20.95 -56.21
CA SER A 100 -13.93 22.13 -55.66
C SER A 100 -15.46 22.18 -55.70
N ALA A 101 -16.06 22.52 -54.54
CA ALA A 101 -17.08 23.56 -54.40
C ALA A 101 -17.20 23.99 -52.92
N GLU A 102 -16.76 25.23 -52.65
CA GLU A 102 -17.34 26.25 -51.77
C GLU A 102 -18.73 25.91 -51.16
N ASP A 103 -19.14 26.28 -49.93
CA ASP A 103 -18.58 27.04 -48.81
C ASP A 103 -19.59 26.95 -47.61
N VAL A 104 -19.07 27.06 -46.37
CA VAL A 104 -19.72 27.50 -45.09
C VAL A 104 -20.83 26.65 -44.34
N PRO A 105 -21.12 26.85 -43.02
CA PRO A 105 -20.53 26.08 -41.90
C PRO A 105 -21.51 25.58 -40.79
N ALA A 106 -21.00 24.63 -39.98
CA ALA A 106 -21.11 24.50 -38.51
C ALA A 106 -22.42 24.14 -37.74
N GLN A 107 -22.21 23.27 -36.73
CA GLN A 107 -22.99 22.95 -35.50
C GLN A 107 -24.19 21.98 -35.68
N GLN A 108 -24.49 20.98 -34.84
CA GLN A 108 -24.00 20.47 -33.55
C GLN A 108 -24.70 19.11 -33.26
N ASP A 109 -24.09 18.28 -32.40
CA ASP A 109 -24.69 17.26 -31.51
C ASP A 109 -25.40 16.00 -32.08
N LEU A 110 -24.76 14.85 -31.85
CA LEU A 110 -25.40 13.53 -31.80
C LEU A 110 -25.44 13.04 -30.35
N GLN A 111 -26.65 13.05 -29.77
CA GLN A 111 -27.02 12.16 -28.68
C GLN A 111 -27.45 10.82 -29.28
N ALA A 112 -26.84 9.72 -28.85
CA ALA A 112 -27.37 8.37 -29.08
C ALA A 112 -27.84 7.79 -27.74
N GLN A 113 -29.11 7.38 -27.75
CA GLN A 113 -29.90 6.89 -26.64
C GLN A 113 -29.57 5.43 -26.31
N ASN A 114 -29.86 5.07 -25.04
CA ASN A 114 -30.09 3.74 -24.49
C ASN A 114 -30.76 2.76 -25.49
N SER A 115 -30.60 1.44 -25.41
CA SER A 115 -31.28 0.60 -24.42
C SER A 115 -30.87 -0.87 -24.53
N GLU A 116 -30.93 -1.56 -23.40
CA GLU A 116 -30.71 -2.99 -23.15
C GLU A 116 -31.67 -3.90 -23.95
N THR A 117 -31.22 -5.11 -24.31
CA THR A 117 -32.08 -6.32 -24.35
C THR A 117 -31.21 -7.58 -24.26
N THR A 118 -31.45 -8.34 -23.19
CA THR A 118 -30.95 -9.68 -22.88
C THR A 118 -31.67 -10.74 -23.71
N THR A 119 -30.96 -11.69 -24.31
CA THR A 119 -31.41 -13.10 -24.47
C THR A 119 -30.24 -14.04 -24.82
N GLN A 120 -29.97 -15.03 -23.96
CA GLN A 120 -29.32 -16.32 -24.30
C GLN A 120 -30.43 -17.38 -24.56
N PRO A 121 -30.19 -18.68 -24.92
CA PRO A 121 -28.97 -19.42 -25.36
C PRO A 121 -29.15 -20.39 -26.59
N GLU A 122 -28.02 -20.92 -27.10
CA GLU A 122 -27.75 -22.22 -27.83
C GLU A 122 -28.40 -22.54 -29.22
N PRO A 123 -27.84 -23.45 -30.09
CA PRO A 123 -26.85 -24.53 -29.85
C PRO A 123 -25.69 -24.67 -30.89
N ILE A 124 -24.80 -25.62 -30.56
CA ILE A 124 -23.61 -26.13 -31.27
C ILE A 124 -23.93 -26.64 -32.69
N GLU A 125 -23.15 -26.22 -33.70
CA GLU A 125 -22.97 -27.00 -34.94
C GLU A 125 -21.49 -26.99 -35.39
N GLN A 126 -20.84 -28.14 -35.21
CA GLN A 126 -19.55 -28.45 -35.80
C GLN A 126 -19.72 -28.57 -37.32
N LYS A 127 -19.09 -27.68 -38.08
CA LYS A 127 -18.77 -27.92 -39.48
C LYS A 127 -17.26 -28.00 -39.66
N GLN A 128 -16.79 -29.25 -39.67
CA GLN A 128 -15.52 -29.63 -40.30
C GLN A 128 -15.51 -29.08 -41.73
N GLN A 129 -14.58 -28.17 -42.02
CA GLN A 129 -14.21 -27.84 -43.39
C GLN A 129 -12.88 -28.52 -43.71
N VAL A 130 -12.96 -29.34 -44.74
CA VAL A 130 -11.91 -30.10 -45.41
C VAL A 130 -10.71 -29.22 -45.82
N PRO A 131 -9.48 -29.75 -45.73
CA PRO A 131 -8.27 -29.01 -46.08
C PRO A 131 -8.15 -28.89 -47.60
N SER A 132 -8.40 -27.69 -48.13
CA SER A 132 -8.02 -27.35 -49.51
C SER A 132 -6.52 -27.08 -49.55
N PHE A 133 -5.75 -28.13 -49.80
CA PHE A 133 -4.33 -28.06 -50.15
C PHE A 133 -4.14 -27.44 -51.54
N ALA A 134 -4.19 -26.12 -51.63
CA ALA A 134 -3.58 -25.39 -52.72
C ALA A 134 -2.09 -25.19 -52.37
N ASN A 135 -1.30 -26.23 -52.67
CA ASN A 135 0.14 -26.27 -52.48
C ASN A 135 0.81 -25.33 -53.51
N HIS A 136 0.98 -24.05 -53.15
CA HIS A 136 2.05 -23.24 -53.70
C HIS A 136 3.22 -23.33 -52.71
N GLN A 137 4.12 -24.30 -52.94
CA GLN A 137 5.47 -24.22 -52.40
C GLN A 137 6.20 -23.09 -53.15
N SER A 138 5.91 -21.84 -52.78
CA SER A 138 6.92 -20.81 -52.92
C SER A 138 8.03 -21.21 -51.95
N VAL A 139 9.15 -21.71 -52.49
CA VAL A 139 10.38 -21.85 -51.71
C VAL A 139 10.58 -20.49 -51.03
N PRO A 140 10.59 -20.42 -49.68
CA PRO A 140 10.75 -19.14 -49.00
C PRO A 140 12.01 -18.50 -49.54
N SER A 141 11.90 -17.21 -49.89
CA SER A 141 13.05 -16.50 -50.44
C SER A 141 14.18 -16.62 -49.44
N ILE A 142 15.42 -16.65 -49.91
CA ILE A 142 16.58 -16.70 -49.03
C ILE A 142 16.53 -15.54 -48.02
N ASP A 143 15.94 -14.41 -48.41
CA ASP A 143 15.67 -13.26 -47.54
C ASP A 143 14.63 -13.56 -46.46
N ASP A 144 13.56 -14.31 -46.74
CA ASP A 144 12.54 -14.73 -45.76
C ASP A 144 13.12 -15.70 -44.72
N ILE A 145 14.02 -16.58 -45.17
CA ILE A 145 14.77 -17.51 -44.30
C ILE A 145 15.73 -16.72 -43.40
N ILE A 146 16.41 -15.71 -43.93
CA ILE A 146 17.31 -14.85 -43.17
C ILE A 146 16.54 -14.07 -42.10
N VAL A 147 15.38 -13.49 -42.42
CA VAL A 147 14.52 -12.79 -41.44
C VAL A 147 14.07 -13.76 -40.35
N SER A 148 13.60 -14.95 -40.72
CA SER A 148 13.14 -15.97 -39.76
C SER A 148 14.25 -16.45 -38.83
N LEU A 149 15.48 -16.62 -39.35
CA LEU A 149 16.64 -17.00 -38.54
C LEU A 149 17.15 -15.86 -37.64
N GLN A 150 17.08 -14.62 -38.10
CA GLN A 150 17.38 -13.44 -37.27
C GLN A 150 16.35 -13.28 -36.16
N GLU A 151 15.08 -13.50 -36.45
CA GLU A 151 14.00 -13.50 -35.46
C GLU A 151 14.17 -14.66 -34.47
N PHE A 152 14.54 -15.86 -34.93
CA PHE A 152 14.84 -16.99 -34.05
C PHE A 152 16.03 -16.73 -33.13
N LYS A 153 17.11 -16.11 -33.64
CA LYS A 153 18.27 -15.71 -32.83
C LYS A 153 17.88 -14.66 -31.78
N SER A 154 17.14 -13.63 -32.18
CA SER A 154 16.62 -12.60 -31.26
C SER A 154 15.72 -13.23 -30.19
N ASN A 155 14.84 -14.14 -30.57
CA ASN A 155 13.97 -14.87 -29.65
C ASN A 155 14.77 -15.78 -28.70
N PHE A 156 15.85 -16.40 -29.16
CA PHE A 156 16.72 -17.21 -28.32
C PHE A 156 17.44 -16.36 -27.26
N GLU A 157 18.04 -15.23 -27.65
CA GLU A 157 18.69 -14.30 -26.72
C GLU A 157 17.70 -13.72 -25.70
N HIS A 158 16.49 -13.37 -26.17
CA HIS A 158 15.43 -12.86 -25.31
C HIS A 158 14.90 -13.92 -24.33
N ASN A 159 14.78 -15.18 -24.75
CA ASN A 159 14.41 -16.29 -23.88
C ASN A 159 15.49 -16.57 -22.83
N TYR A 160 16.76 -16.53 -23.21
CA TYR A 160 17.87 -16.69 -22.25
C TYR A 160 17.87 -15.59 -21.18
N GLN A 161 17.69 -14.33 -21.60
CA GLN A 161 17.56 -13.20 -20.68
C GLN A 161 16.33 -13.33 -19.77
N LYS A 162 15.19 -13.77 -20.32
CA LYS A 162 13.98 -14.05 -19.52
C LYS A 162 14.22 -15.12 -18.46
N HIS A 163 14.87 -16.22 -18.82
CA HIS A 163 15.16 -17.30 -17.86
C HIS A 163 16.07 -16.81 -16.74
N SER A 164 17.14 -16.07 -17.06
CA SER A 164 18.04 -15.49 -16.04
C SER A 164 17.32 -14.51 -15.11
N ASN A 165 16.46 -13.64 -15.65
CA ASN A 165 15.67 -12.71 -14.84
C ASN A 165 14.66 -13.44 -13.94
N ILE A 166 14.02 -14.50 -14.45
CA ILE A 166 13.09 -15.32 -13.68
C ILE A 166 13.82 -16.00 -12.52
N GLU A 167 14.99 -16.56 -12.77
CA GLU A 167 15.83 -17.19 -11.75
C GLU A 167 16.25 -16.20 -10.66
N GLN A 168 16.71 -15.01 -11.04
CA GLN A 168 17.06 -13.94 -10.09
C GLN A 168 15.84 -13.50 -9.26
N LEU A 169 14.68 -13.31 -9.90
CA LEU A 169 13.45 -12.94 -9.20
C LEU A 169 12.99 -14.04 -8.25
N GLN A 170 13.16 -15.32 -8.61
CA GLN A 170 12.86 -16.45 -7.75
C GLN A 170 13.78 -16.48 -6.52
N GLN A 171 15.09 -16.31 -6.73
CA GLN A 171 16.07 -16.25 -5.64
C GLN A 171 15.79 -15.07 -4.70
N GLU A 172 15.51 -13.88 -5.25
CA GLU A 172 15.13 -12.71 -4.45
C GLU A 172 13.86 -12.98 -3.64
N ASN A 173 12.83 -13.59 -4.26
CA ASN A 173 11.61 -13.98 -3.56
C ASN A 173 11.88 -14.96 -2.41
N GLU A 174 12.77 -15.93 -2.61
CA GLU A 174 13.14 -16.88 -1.57
C GLU A 174 13.88 -16.17 -0.42
N THR A 175 14.84 -15.29 -0.72
CA THR A 175 15.53 -14.51 0.31
C THR A 175 14.60 -13.59 1.09
N LEU A 176 13.67 -12.91 0.41
CA LEU A 176 12.67 -12.06 1.05
C LEU A 176 11.70 -12.88 1.91
N ARG A 177 11.34 -14.10 1.48
CA ARG A 177 10.51 -14.99 2.32
C ARG A 177 11.25 -15.43 3.58
N ALA A 178 12.53 -15.80 3.45
CA ALA A 178 13.36 -16.16 4.60
C ALA A 178 13.54 -14.97 5.57
N GLU A 179 13.78 -13.76 5.06
CA GLU A 179 13.88 -12.56 5.89
C GLU A 179 12.56 -12.23 6.59
N ASN A 180 11.42 -12.37 5.90
CA ASN A 180 10.11 -12.20 6.53
C ASN A 180 9.89 -13.21 7.65
N GLU A 181 10.23 -14.48 7.44
CA GLU A 181 10.11 -15.51 8.48
C GLU A 181 10.99 -15.19 9.70
N ASP A 182 12.22 -14.72 9.49
CA ASP A 182 13.12 -14.33 10.57
C ASP A 182 12.63 -13.08 11.32
N LEU A 183 12.08 -12.09 10.60
CA LEU A 183 11.46 -10.91 11.20
C LEU A 183 10.24 -11.30 12.03
N GLU A 184 9.37 -12.18 11.53
CA GLU A 184 8.22 -12.70 12.27
C GLU A 184 8.65 -13.43 13.55
N LYS A 185 9.70 -14.24 13.51
CA LYS A 185 10.27 -14.89 14.70
C LYS A 185 10.75 -13.87 15.73
N ARG A 186 11.46 -12.84 15.30
CA ARG A 186 11.94 -11.77 16.20
C ARG A 186 10.79 -10.98 16.80
N LEU A 187 9.77 -10.68 15.99
CA LEU A 187 8.58 -9.98 16.44
C LEU A 187 7.89 -10.79 17.56
N LYS A 188 7.67 -12.09 17.32
CA LYS A 188 7.11 -13.01 18.32
C LYS A 188 7.96 -13.11 19.60
N GLN A 189 9.28 -13.11 19.46
CA GLN A 189 10.18 -13.12 20.61
C GLN A 189 10.05 -11.85 21.46
N VAL A 190 10.01 -10.68 20.81
CA VAL A 190 9.82 -9.39 21.49
C VAL A 190 8.44 -9.30 22.12
N GLU A 191 7.39 -9.80 21.47
CA GLU A 191 6.04 -9.87 22.05
C GLU A 191 6.01 -10.70 23.33
N LYS A 192 6.69 -11.86 23.33
CA LYS A 192 6.80 -12.70 24.53
C LYS A 192 7.59 -12.02 25.65
N GLU A 193 8.66 -11.31 25.33
CA GLU A 193 9.43 -10.53 26.31
C GLU A 193 8.59 -9.38 26.89
N TYR A 194 7.79 -8.73 26.05
CA TYR A 194 6.85 -7.69 26.49
C TYR A 194 5.78 -8.25 27.42
N GLU A 195 5.19 -9.40 27.09
CA GLU A 195 4.20 -10.10 27.92
C GLU A 195 4.80 -10.47 29.29
N SER A 196 6.00 -11.06 29.31
CA SER A 196 6.71 -11.37 30.55
C SER A 196 6.98 -10.12 31.40
N MET A 197 7.40 -9.02 30.77
CA MET A 197 7.63 -7.76 31.47
C MET A 197 6.33 -7.16 32.02
N GLN A 198 5.22 -7.32 31.31
CA GLN A 198 3.90 -6.90 31.75
C GLN A 198 3.43 -7.70 32.96
N GLU A 199 3.65 -9.02 32.98
CA GLU A 199 3.39 -9.88 34.13
C GLU A 199 4.22 -9.45 35.35
N ASP A 200 5.54 -9.25 35.17
CA ASP A 200 6.43 -8.77 36.23
C ASP A 200 5.99 -7.41 36.78
N TYR A 201 5.54 -6.50 35.90
CA TYR A 201 5.00 -5.20 36.29
C TYR A 201 3.72 -5.34 37.13
N GLN A 202 2.81 -6.23 36.75
CA GLN A 202 1.60 -6.52 37.54
C GLN A 202 1.95 -7.12 38.91
N VAL A 203 2.92 -8.03 38.97
CA VAL A 203 3.41 -8.59 40.23
C VAL A 203 3.98 -7.48 41.11
N LEU A 204 4.84 -6.62 40.57
CA LEU A 204 5.41 -5.48 41.31
C LEU A 204 4.31 -4.54 41.83
N MET A 205 3.31 -4.24 40.99
CA MET A 205 2.18 -3.40 41.39
C MET A 205 1.39 -4.03 42.53
N SER A 206 1.12 -5.35 42.46
CA SER A 206 0.41 -6.08 43.51
C SER A 206 1.18 -6.11 44.84
N ILE A 207 2.51 -6.22 44.79
CA ILE A 207 3.39 -6.14 45.98
C ILE A 207 3.36 -4.73 46.55
N MET A 208 3.43 -3.69 45.71
CA MET A 208 3.37 -2.30 46.13
C MET A 208 2.03 -1.97 46.80
N ASP A 209 0.91 -2.44 46.22
CA ASP A 209 -0.42 -2.26 46.81
C ASP A 209 -0.58 -3.06 48.11
N LYS A 210 -0.02 -4.27 48.19
CA LYS A 210 0.00 -5.06 49.43
C LYS A 210 0.84 -4.40 50.53
N ALA A 211 2.01 -3.85 50.18
CA ALA A 211 2.87 -3.11 51.11
C ALA A 211 2.19 -1.81 51.58
N ARG A 212 1.56 -1.06 50.66
CA ARG A 212 0.75 0.11 50.98
C ARG A 212 -0.39 -0.24 51.93
N LYS A 213 -1.03 -1.38 51.71
CA LYS A 213 -2.07 -1.89 52.60
C LYS A 213 -1.50 -2.18 53.99
N MET A 214 -0.43 -2.97 54.11
CA MET A 214 0.16 -3.27 55.44
C MET A 214 0.58 -2.00 56.20
N VAL A 215 1.22 -1.03 55.53
CA VAL A 215 1.62 0.24 56.18
C VAL A 215 0.42 1.05 56.68
N VAL A 216 -0.67 1.11 55.92
CA VAL A 216 -1.88 1.87 56.32
C VAL A 216 -2.64 1.17 57.45
N PHE A 217 -2.61 -0.17 57.51
CA PHE A 217 -3.33 -0.94 58.53
C PHE A 217 -2.49 -1.27 59.78
N ASP A 218 -1.17 -1.08 59.76
CA ASP A 218 -0.31 -1.18 60.96
C ASP A 218 -0.46 0.00 61.93
N ASP A 219 -1.04 1.14 61.50
CA ASP A 219 -1.40 2.24 62.41
C ASP A 219 -2.68 1.95 63.23
N ASP A 220 -3.50 0.97 62.79
CA ASP A 220 -4.70 0.49 63.51
C ASP A 220 -4.46 -0.86 64.23
N ALA A 221 -3.26 -1.44 64.13
CA ALA A 221 -2.90 -2.63 64.89
C ALA A 221 -2.70 -2.24 66.36
N GLU A 222 -3.63 -2.69 67.21
CA GLU A 222 -3.63 -2.59 68.68
C GLU A 222 -2.21 -2.50 69.28
N PRO A 223 -1.96 -1.54 70.19
CA PRO A 223 -0.63 -1.32 70.75
C PRO A 223 -0.10 -2.64 71.32
N SER A 224 0.96 -3.16 70.71
CA SER A 224 1.64 -4.38 71.18
C SER A 224 1.80 -4.30 72.69
N GLN A 225 1.13 -5.20 73.41
CA GLN A 225 1.13 -5.21 74.87
C GLN A 225 2.58 -5.40 75.32
N ALA A 226 3.17 -4.36 75.92
CA ALA A 226 4.56 -4.38 76.34
C ALA A 226 4.67 -5.31 77.56
N PHE A 227 5.24 -6.49 77.38
CA PHE A 227 5.58 -7.37 78.49
C PHE A 227 6.94 -6.98 79.05
N ARG A 228 7.02 -6.78 80.37
CA ARG A 228 8.31 -6.62 81.06
C ARG A 228 8.57 -7.86 81.91
N MET A 229 9.82 -8.29 81.94
CA MET A 229 10.23 -9.42 82.77
C MET A 229 10.50 -8.94 84.19
N ASP A 230 9.86 -9.57 85.16
CA ASP A 230 10.15 -9.33 86.57
C ASP A 230 11.51 -9.93 86.97
N LYS A 231 11.95 -9.63 88.19
CA LYS A 231 13.24 -10.06 88.73
C LYS A 231 13.34 -11.58 88.93
N ASN A 232 12.20 -12.27 88.85
CA ASN A 232 12.05 -13.70 89.04
C ASN A 232 11.91 -14.44 87.70
N GLY A 233 11.95 -13.73 86.57
CA GLY A 233 11.89 -14.29 85.22
C GLY A 233 10.47 -14.50 84.67
N ASN A 234 9.43 -14.02 85.35
CA ASN A 234 8.06 -14.07 84.86
C ASN A 234 7.73 -12.81 84.02
N LEU A 235 7.02 -13.00 82.91
CA LEU A 235 6.61 -11.92 82.00
C LEU A 235 5.25 -11.37 82.45
N GLU A 236 5.22 -10.14 82.93
CA GLU A 236 3.98 -9.42 83.24
C GLU A 236 3.65 -8.42 82.12
N GLN A 237 2.38 -8.38 81.75
CA GLN A 237 1.84 -7.50 80.73
C GLN A 237 1.64 -6.11 81.33
N VAL A 238 2.38 -5.09 80.86
CA VAL A 238 2.24 -3.73 81.35
C VAL A 238 1.07 -3.07 80.63
N ALA A 239 -0.11 -3.08 81.24
CA ALA A 239 -1.21 -2.23 80.81
C ALA A 239 -0.82 -0.76 81.07
N ARG A 240 -1.07 0.11 80.10
CA ARG A 240 -0.82 1.55 80.20
C ARG A 240 -1.89 2.24 81.02
#